data_AF-A0A3C2DE77-F1
#
_entry.id   AF-A0A3C2DE77-F1
#
_cell.length_a   1.000
_cell.length_b   1.000
_cell.length_c   1.000
_cell.angle_alpha   90.00
_cell.angle_beta   90.00
_cell.angle_gamma   90.00
#
_symmetry.space_group_name_H-M   'P 1'
#
loop_
_entity.id
_entity.type
_entity.pdbx_description
1 polymer ?
#
loop_
_entity_poly.entity_id
_entity_poly.type
_entity_poly.pdbx_seq_one_letter_code
_entity_poly.pdbx_strand_id
1 'polypeptide(L)' 'TYRGEIPPEANESDLLAVRCDVTDTEQVDAAFTSVEDELGPIEVLVANAGITRDGLVLR' A
#
# COMPACT_ATOMS: atom_id res chain seq x y z
N THR A 1 4.59 -2.81 7.25
CA THR A 1 4.45 -1.94 6.06
C THR A 1 5.64 -2.15 5.16
N TYR A 2 5.41 -2.53 3.91
CA TYR A 2 6.47 -2.90 2.98
C TYR A 2 6.94 -1.65 2.21
N ARG A 3 8.22 -1.26 2.32
CA ARG A 3 8.75 0.01 1.73
C ARG A 3 9.77 -0.20 0.60
N GLY A 4 10.13 -1.45 0.31
CA GLY A 4 11.20 -1.84 -0.62
C GLY A 4 10.69 -2.51 -1.91
N GLU A 5 11.25 -3.68 -2.24
CA GLU A 5 10.95 -4.54 -3.39
C GLU A 5 9.66 -5.37 -3.24
N ILE A 6 8.76 -5.47 -4.22
CA ILE A 6 7.50 -6.26 -4.09
C ILE A 6 7.70 -7.62 -3.37
N PRO A 7 6.90 -7.95 -2.32
CA PRO A 7 7.04 -9.21 -1.60
C PRO A 7 7.03 -10.41 -2.56
N PRO A 8 7.93 -11.39 -2.39
CA PRO A 8 8.03 -12.52 -3.31
C PRO A 8 6.71 -13.29 -3.43
N GLU A 9 5.96 -13.42 -2.34
CA GLU A 9 4.63 -14.08 -2.32
C GLU A 9 3.58 -13.38 -3.20
N ALA A 10 3.71 -12.08 -3.45
CA ALA A 10 2.83 -11.36 -4.35
C ALA A 10 3.09 -11.73 -5.82
N ASN A 11 4.32 -12.14 -6.16
CA ASN A 11 4.67 -12.58 -7.52
C ASN A 11 4.24 -14.03 -7.78
N GLU A 12 4.03 -14.82 -6.72
CA GLU A 12 3.56 -16.22 -6.79
C GLU A 12 2.03 -16.34 -6.74
N SER A 13 1.33 -15.23 -6.46
CA SER A 13 -0.12 -15.12 -6.36
C SER A 13 -0.66 -14.20 -7.45
N ASP A 14 -1.95 -14.30 -7.79
CA ASP A 14 -2.63 -13.36 -8.71
C ASP A 14 -2.90 -12.00 -8.03
N LEU A 15 -1.88 -11.40 -7.43
CA LEU A 15 -1.95 -10.15 -6.67
C LEU A 15 -1.18 -9.03 -7.40
N LEU A 16 -1.86 -7.92 -7.67
CA LEU A 16 -1.23 -6.70 -8.18
C LEU A 16 -0.65 -5.90 -7.01
N ALA A 17 0.68 -5.81 -6.92
CA ALA A 17 1.36 -4.99 -5.94
C ALA A 17 1.78 -3.64 -6.53
N VAL A 18 1.17 -2.54 -6.05
CA VAL A 18 1.48 -1.17 -6.46
C VAL A 18 2.25 -0.45 -5.34
N ARG A 19 3.39 0.16 -5.68
CA ARG A 19 4.13 1.01 -4.73
C ARG A 19 3.42 2.35 -4.59
N CYS A 20 3.09 2.73 -3.36
CA CYS A 20 2.41 4.00 -3.05
C CYS A 20 2.80 4.47 -1.63
N ASP A 21 3.27 5.70 -1.51
CA ASP A 21 3.32 6.40 -0.22
C ASP A 21 1.98 7.11 0.04
N VAL A 22 1.20 6.61 1.00
CA VAL A 22 -0.12 7.16 1.33
C VAL A 22 -0.09 8.59 1.89
N THR A 23 1.09 9.13 2.21
CA THR A 23 1.26 10.52 2.63
C THR A 23 1.44 11.49 1.45
N ASP A 24 1.57 10.98 0.23
CA ASP A 24 1.71 11.72 -1.02
C ASP A 24 0.46 11.55 -1.89
N THR A 25 -0.30 12.63 -2.08
CA THR A 25 -1.57 12.60 -2.81
C THR A 25 -1.40 12.21 -4.28
N GLU A 26 -0.33 12.66 -4.94
CA GLU A 26 -0.10 12.33 -6.36
C GLU A 26 0.17 10.83 -6.54
N GLN A 27 0.87 10.22 -5.58
CA GLN A 27 1.11 8.78 -5.57
C GLN A 27 -0.16 7.98 -5.26
N VAL A 28 -1.07 8.52 -4.45
CA VAL A 28 -2.37 7.88 -4.20
C VAL A 28 -3.19 7.86 -5.49
N ASP A 29 -3.32 8.99 -6.17
CA ASP A 29 -4.09 9.08 -7.42
C ASP A 29 -3.52 8.13 -8.49
N ALA A 30 -2.19 8.13 -8.67
CA ALA A 30 -1.53 7.24 -9.62
C ALA A 30 -1.74 5.75 -9.31
N ALA A 31 -1.76 5.39 -8.02
CA ALA A 31 -2.01 4.02 -7.59
C ALA A 31 -3.45 3.59 -7.86
N PHE A 32 -4.43 4.46 -7.63
CA PHE A 32 -5.83 4.19 -7.96
C PHE A 32 -6.02 3.97 -9.46
N THR A 33 -5.49 4.88 -10.29
CA THR A 33 -5.55 4.71 -11.75
C THR A 33 -4.93 3.39 -12.21
N SER A 34 -3.75 3.04 -11.71
CA SER A 34 -3.07 1.79 -12.08
C SER A 34 -3.88 0.54 -11.69
N VAL A 35 -4.51 0.55 -10.52
CA VAL A 35 -5.35 -0.56 -10.07
C VAL A 35 -6.63 -0.66 -10.90
N GLU A 36 -7.27 0.47 -11.19
CA GLU A 36 -8.50 0.51 -11.97
C GLU A 36 -8.30 0.06 -13.42
N ASP A 37 -7.18 0.42 -14.03
CA ASP A 37 -6.82 0.01 -15.40
C ASP A 37 -6.60 -1.52 -15.51
N GLU A 38 -6.02 -2.14 -14.48
CA GLU A 38 -5.66 -3.57 -14.50
C GLU A 38 -6.78 -4.48 -13.99
N LEU A 39 -7.51 -4.06 -12.94
CA LEU A 39 -8.46 -4.90 -12.20
C LEU A 39 -9.91 -4.40 -12.25
N GLY A 40 -10.15 -3.21 -12.81
CA GLY A 40 -11.45 -2.56 -12.78
C GLY A 40 -11.71 -1.79 -11.49
N PRO A 41 -12.95 -1.30 -11.28
CA PRO A 41 -13.26 -0.34 -10.22
C PRO A 41 -12.98 -0.89 -8.82
N ILE A 42 -12.46 -0.04 -7.94
CA ILE A 42 -12.21 -0.38 -6.54
C ILE A 42 -13.53 -0.31 -5.76
N GLU A 43 -13.96 -1.44 -5.21
CA GLU A 43 -15.19 -1.51 -4.39
C GLU A 43 -14.93 -1.37 -2.89
N VAL A 44 -13.74 -1.76 -2.43
CA VAL A 44 -13.38 -1.81 -1.00
C VAL A 44 -11.97 -1.26 -0.80
N LEU A 45 -11.84 -0.33 0.15
CA LEU A 45 -10.56 0.22 0.60
C LEU A 45 -10.31 -0.14 2.06
N VAL A 46 -9.13 -0.70 2.35
CA VAL A 46 -8.66 -0.96 3.72
C VAL A 46 -7.50 -0.02 4.05
N ALA A 47 -7.78 1.04 4.82
CA ALA A 47 -6.79 2.03 5.22
C ALA A 47 -5.92 1.56 6.41
N ASN A 48 -5.07 0.54 6.18
CA ASN A 48 -4.21 -0.06 7.21
C ASN A 48 -2.75 0.43 7.19
N ALA A 49 -2.40 1.37 6.31
CA ALA A 49 -1.04 1.90 6.24
C ALA A 49 -0.70 2.68 7.52
N GLY A 50 0.21 2.14 8.33
CA GLY A 50 0.63 2.76 9.58
C GLY A 50 1.86 2.09 10.18
N ILE A 51 2.48 2.77 11.14
CA ILE A 51 3.52 2.21 12.00
C ILE A 51 3.41 2.86 13.38
N THR A 52 3.49 2.05 14.43
CA THR A 52 3.58 2.56 15.80
C THR A 52 5.04 2.88 16.13
N ARG A 53 5.29 4.03 16.77
CA ARG A 53 6.61 4.40 17.30
C ARG A 53 6.54 4.47 18.81
N ASP A 54 6.68 3.32 19.46
CA ASP A 54 6.63 3.24 20.91
C ASP A 54 7.88 3.85 21.53
N GLY A 55 7.69 4.86 22.37
CA GLY A 55 8.72 5.38 23.27
C GLY A 55 8.45 4.86 24.68
N LEU A 56 9.38 4.09 25.25
CA LEU A 56 9.33 3.76 26.68
C LEU A 56 9.46 5.06 27.49
N VAL A 57 8.35 5.55 28.06
CA VAL A 57 8.40 6.59 29.08
C VAL A 57 8.76 5.91 30.40
N LEU A 58 10.05 5.93 30.75
CA LEU A 58 10.51 5.60 32.10
C LEU A 58 9.95 6.64 33.08
N ARG A 59 9.28 6.18 34.13
CA ARG A 59 8.94 6.98 35.31
C ARG A 59 9.65 6.39 36.51
#